data_AF-A0A662JWD9-F1
#
_entry.id   AF-A0A662JWD9-F1
#
_cell.length_a   1.000
_cell.length_b   1.000
_cell.length_c   1.000
_cell.angle_alpha   90.00
_cell.angle_beta   90.00
_cell.angle_gamma   90.00
#
_symmetry.space_group_name_H-M   'P 1'
#
loop_
_entity.id
_entity.type
_entity.pdbx_description
1 polymer ?
#
loop_
_entity_poly.entity_id
_entity_poly.type
_entity_poly.pdbx_seq_one_letter_code
_entity_poly.pdbx_strand_id
1 'polypeptide(L)'
;NLDELLENSKQYFEIEEVDLLKNLSEKEKAEKALDLIKTEKDHKFLLYDGDKGYLFTLRDEKVMDEVASDHSKTWRTLDVSILHRLLLEKVMGIDESNLEDHVKYTRDTVEAVRVVDEGGFDFSIIMNPTRIEELKAVADAGEHMPQKSTYFLPKLLSGLVMRRFR
;
A
#
# COMPACT_ATOMS: atom_id res chain seq x y z
N ASN A 1 13.94 -9.52 -9.77
CA ASN A 1 13.94 -8.91 -11.13
C ASN A 1 12.62 -8.22 -11.35
N LEU A 2 12.62 -6.97 -11.82
CA LEU A 2 11.40 -6.19 -12.02
C LEU A 2 10.50 -6.80 -13.12
N ASP A 3 11.09 -7.29 -14.21
CA ASP A 3 10.33 -7.92 -15.31
C ASP A 3 9.54 -9.15 -14.84
N GLU A 4 10.15 -10.00 -14.02
CA GLU A 4 9.51 -11.18 -13.45
C GLU A 4 8.37 -10.81 -12.49
N LEU A 5 8.55 -9.73 -11.72
CA LEU A 5 7.53 -9.17 -10.85
C LEU A 5 6.33 -8.65 -11.65
N LEU A 6 6.59 -7.92 -12.73
CA LEU A 6 5.54 -7.42 -13.62
C LEU A 6 4.80 -8.58 -14.30
N GLU A 7 5.51 -9.60 -14.76
CA GLU A 7 4.91 -10.76 -15.41
C GLU A 7 4.03 -11.57 -14.43
N ASN A 8 4.53 -11.84 -13.23
CA ASN A 8 3.75 -12.52 -12.20
C ASN A 8 2.57 -11.66 -11.72
N SER A 9 2.70 -10.34 -11.68
CA SER A 9 1.60 -9.47 -11.26
C SER A 9 0.47 -9.38 -12.28
N LYS A 10 0.74 -9.61 -13.59
CA LYS A 10 -0.28 -9.58 -14.66
C LYS A 10 -1.40 -10.61 -14.48
N GLN A 11 -1.22 -11.62 -13.63
CA GLN A 11 -2.26 -12.59 -13.32
C GLN A 11 -3.37 -11.98 -12.44
N TYR A 12 -3.04 -11.00 -11.60
CA TYR A 12 -3.96 -10.36 -10.65
C TYR A 12 -4.31 -8.90 -11.04
N PHE A 13 -3.35 -8.20 -11.64
CA PHE A 13 -3.42 -6.78 -11.95
C PHE A 13 -3.33 -6.53 -13.47
N GLU A 14 -4.06 -5.53 -13.94
CA GLU A 14 -3.80 -4.87 -15.21
C GLU A 14 -2.71 -3.83 -15.00
N ILE A 15 -1.64 -3.91 -15.80
CA ILE A 15 -0.44 -3.09 -15.64
C ILE A 15 -0.32 -2.18 -16.84
N GLU A 16 -0.35 -0.88 -16.61
CA GLU A 16 -0.12 0.16 -17.61
C GLU A 16 1.21 0.89 -17.32
N GLU A 17 2.08 1.00 -18.31
CA GLU A 17 3.35 1.74 -18.18
C GLU A 17 3.11 3.24 -18.33
N VAL A 18 3.63 4.01 -17.39
CA VAL A 18 3.54 5.47 -17.32
C VAL A 18 4.94 6.06 -17.41
N ASP A 19 5.35 6.38 -18.63
CA ASP A 19 6.70 6.89 -18.98
C ASP A 19 6.93 8.38 -18.58
N LEU A 20 5.93 9.00 -17.94
CA LEU A 20 5.86 10.45 -17.74
C LEU A 20 6.63 10.98 -16.52
N LEU A 21 7.36 10.13 -15.79
CA LEU A 21 8.04 10.52 -14.54
C LEU A 21 9.51 10.92 -14.73
N LYS A 22 10.15 10.54 -15.83
CA LYS A 22 11.59 10.69 -16.08
C LYS A 22 12.16 12.11 -15.95
N ASN A 23 11.38 13.13 -16.27
CA ASN A 23 11.84 14.53 -16.40
C ASN A 23 11.15 15.50 -15.42
N LEU A 24 10.50 14.97 -14.38
CA LEU A 24 9.75 15.77 -13.41
C LEU A 24 10.54 15.89 -12.11
N SER A 25 10.31 16.97 -11.36
CA SER A 25 10.79 17.06 -9.98
C SER A 25 10.12 15.99 -9.09
N GLU A 26 10.77 15.60 -7.99
CA GLU A 26 10.24 14.62 -7.02
C GLU A 26 8.80 14.94 -6.60
N LYS A 27 8.51 16.23 -6.43
CA LYS A 27 7.18 16.73 -6.05
C LYS A 27 6.15 16.56 -7.17
N GLU A 28 6.50 16.88 -8.40
CA GLU A 28 5.61 16.70 -9.56
C GLU A 28 5.36 15.21 -9.85
N LYS A 29 6.38 14.36 -9.67
CA LYS A 29 6.23 12.89 -9.75
C LYS A 29 5.20 12.41 -8.73
N ALA A 30 5.33 12.84 -7.48
CA ALA A 30 4.42 12.49 -6.39
C ALA A 30 2.99 12.99 -6.62
N GLU A 31 2.80 14.23 -7.07
CA GLU A 31 1.47 14.80 -7.36
C GLU A 31 0.78 14.06 -8.51
N LYS A 32 1.50 13.76 -9.60
CA LYS A 32 0.95 12.97 -10.70
C LYS A 32 0.64 11.54 -10.30
N ALA A 33 1.49 10.93 -9.49
CA ALA A 33 1.24 9.58 -8.98
C ALA A 33 -0.08 9.51 -8.20
N LEU A 34 -0.31 10.50 -7.32
CA LEU A 34 -1.56 10.62 -6.58
C LEU A 34 -2.77 10.88 -7.48
N ASP A 35 -2.62 11.64 -8.56
CA ASP A 35 -3.71 11.91 -9.52
C ASP A 35 -4.10 10.65 -10.31
N LEU A 36 -3.12 9.84 -10.74
CA LEU A 36 -3.35 8.62 -11.51
C LEU A 36 -4.04 7.51 -10.71
N ILE A 37 -3.72 7.39 -9.42
CA ILE A 37 -4.34 6.40 -8.52
C ILE A 37 -5.65 6.90 -7.92
N LYS A 38 -6.06 8.14 -8.19
CA LYS A 38 -7.26 8.74 -7.59
C LYS A 38 -8.50 8.10 -8.19
N THR A 39 -9.02 7.10 -7.50
CA THR A 39 -10.30 6.46 -7.80
C THR A 39 -11.04 6.19 -6.50
N GLU A 40 -12.37 6.11 -6.57
CA GLU A 40 -13.22 5.82 -5.41
C GLU A 40 -13.71 4.37 -5.38
N LYS A 41 -13.51 3.61 -6.46
CA LYS A 41 -14.11 2.28 -6.64
C LYS A 41 -13.12 1.22 -7.09
N ASP A 42 -12.04 1.59 -7.78
CA ASP A 42 -11.06 0.62 -8.24
C ASP A 42 -9.86 0.60 -7.29
N HIS A 43 -9.23 -0.56 -7.15
CA HIS A 43 -8.00 -0.70 -6.39
C HIS A 43 -6.81 -0.42 -7.31
N LYS A 44 -6.24 0.78 -7.20
CA LYS A 44 -5.12 1.26 -8.04
C LYS A 44 -3.88 1.56 -7.21
N PHE A 45 -2.75 1.06 -7.69
CA PHE A 45 -1.43 1.26 -7.09
C PHE A 45 -0.45 1.70 -8.16
N LEU A 46 0.45 2.62 -7.84
CA LEU A 46 1.53 3.01 -8.73
C LEU A 46 2.86 2.48 -8.18
N LEU A 47 3.55 1.65 -8.95
CA LEU A 47 4.93 1.27 -8.67
C LEU A 47 5.86 2.21 -9.44
N TYR A 48 6.89 2.70 -8.78
CA TYR A 48 7.91 3.56 -9.37
C TYR A 48 9.29 2.96 -9.14
N ASP A 49 10.04 2.70 -10.22
CA ASP A 49 11.36 2.05 -10.18
C ASP A 49 12.56 3.02 -10.28
N GLY A 50 12.29 4.33 -10.22
CA GLY A 50 13.31 5.37 -10.42
C GLY A 50 13.38 5.91 -11.86
N ASP A 51 12.86 5.16 -12.83
CA ASP A 51 12.92 5.50 -14.25
C ASP A 51 11.51 5.62 -14.86
N LYS A 52 10.63 4.67 -14.51
CA LYS A 52 9.30 4.45 -15.05
C LYS A 52 8.29 4.26 -13.92
N GLY A 53 7.05 4.67 -14.20
CA GLY A 53 5.90 4.31 -13.38
C GLY A 53 5.14 3.14 -14.00
N TYR A 54 4.59 2.27 -13.18
CA TYR A 54 3.69 1.20 -13.60
C TYR A 54 2.42 1.28 -12.77
N LEU A 55 1.28 1.50 -13.42
CA LEU A 55 -0.03 1.57 -12.78
C LEU A 55 -0.65 0.17 -12.73
N PHE A 56 -0.85 -0.35 -11.54
CA PHE A 56 -1.49 -1.62 -11.25
C PHE A 56 -2.95 -1.36 -10.91
N THR A 57 -3.86 -1.89 -11.71
CA THR A 57 -5.31 -1.88 -11.44
C THR A 57 -5.75 -3.31 -11.15
N LEU A 58 -6.40 -3.55 -10.01
CA LEU A 58 -6.90 -4.90 -9.69
C LEU A 58 -7.96 -5.34 -10.70
N ARG A 59 -7.83 -6.56 -11.24
CA ARG A 59 -8.77 -7.08 -12.25
C ARG A 59 -10.05 -7.64 -11.65
N ASP A 60 -9.93 -8.41 -10.56
CA ASP A 60 -11.06 -9.05 -9.91
C ASP A 60 -10.83 -9.12 -8.39
N GLU A 61 -11.72 -8.49 -7.64
CA GLU A 61 -11.72 -8.55 -6.17
C GLU A 61 -11.94 -9.97 -5.64
N LYS A 62 -12.59 -10.85 -6.42
CA LYS A 62 -12.86 -12.24 -6.00
C LYS A 62 -11.60 -13.05 -5.74
N VAL A 63 -10.46 -12.65 -6.30
CA VAL A 63 -9.17 -13.29 -5.98
C VAL A 63 -8.91 -13.24 -4.48
N MET A 64 -9.33 -12.17 -3.80
CA MET A 64 -9.17 -12.04 -2.35
C MET A 64 -10.05 -13.02 -1.58
N ASP A 65 -11.18 -13.47 -2.14
CA ASP A 65 -12.02 -14.50 -1.51
C ASP A 65 -11.31 -15.85 -1.40
N GLU A 66 -10.40 -16.14 -2.32
CA GLU A 66 -9.57 -17.36 -2.30
C GLU A 66 -8.31 -17.15 -1.46
N VAL A 67 -7.61 -16.03 -1.66
CA VAL A 67 -6.30 -15.77 -1.04
C VAL A 67 -6.40 -15.44 0.44
N ALA A 68 -7.47 -14.76 0.86
CA ALA A 68 -7.71 -14.34 2.23
C ALA A 68 -9.10 -14.80 2.71
N SER A 69 -9.41 -16.07 2.43
CA SER A 69 -10.67 -16.72 2.83
C SER A 69 -10.89 -16.75 4.35
N ASP A 70 -9.81 -16.61 5.12
CA ASP A 70 -9.75 -16.51 6.58
C ASP A 70 -10.14 -15.13 7.14
N HIS A 71 -10.25 -14.10 6.29
CA HIS A 71 -10.60 -12.72 6.68
C HIS A 71 -12.01 -12.32 6.22
N SER A 72 -12.55 -11.26 6.81
CA SER A 72 -13.84 -10.69 6.48
C SER A 72 -13.84 -10.09 5.08
N LYS A 73 -15.04 -9.92 4.52
CA LYS A 73 -15.19 -9.27 3.22
C LYS A 73 -14.64 -7.84 3.23
N THR A 74 -14.81 -7.12 4.34
CA THR A 74 -14.31 -5.75 4.51
C THR A 74 -12.79 -5.70 4.43
N TRP A 75 -12.10 -6.65 5.07
CA TRP A 75 -10.64 -6.72 5.03
C TRP A 75 -10.13 -7.08 3.64
N ARG A 76 -10.82 -7.99 2.95
CA ARG A 76 -10.52 -8.40 1.58
C ARG A 76 -10.64 -7.28 0.55
N THR A 77 -11.48 -6.28 0.79
CA THR A 77 -11.65 -5.12 -0.09
C THR A 77 -10.72 -3.96 0.24
N LEU A 78 -9.83 -4.07 1.24
CA LEU A 78 -8.90 -2.97 1.53
C LEU A 78 -7.75 -2.94 0.53
N ASP A 79 -7.45 -1.75 0.00
CA ASP A 79 -6.28 -1.48 -0.85
C ASP A 79 -4.99 -2.03 -0.23
N VAL A 80 -4.76 -1.79 1.07
CA VAL A 80 -3.57 -2.25 1.78
C VAL A 80 -3.51 -3.77 1.89
N SER A 81 -4.64 -4.44 2.12
CA SER A 81 -4.71 -5.89 2.24
C SER A 81 -4.49 -6.57 0.89
N ILE A 82 -5.07 -6.01 -0.17
CA ILE A 82 -4.87 -6.45 -1.55
C ILE A 82 -3.39 -6.35 -1.92
N LEU A 83 -2.75 -5.20 -1.62
CA LEU A 83 -1.32 -5.03 -1.87
C LEU A 83 -0.48 -6.07 -1.11
N HIS A 84 -0.73 -6.22 0.19
CA HIS A 84 0.05 -7.14 1.03
C HIS A 84 -0.10 -8.60 0.56
N ARG A 85 -1.32 -9.07 0.36
CA ARG A 85 -1.57 -10.47 -0.02
C ARG A 85 -1.15 -10.78 -1.44
N LEU A 86 -1.53 -9.95 -2.41
CA LEU A 86 -1.31 -10.26 -3.81
C LEU A 86 0.09 -9.83 -4.28
N LEU A 87 0.55 -8.65 -3.89
CA LEU A 87 1.81 -8.14 -4.39
C LEU A 87 2.99 -8.58 -3.51
N LEU A 88 2.94 -8.33 -2.21
CA LEU A 88 4.07 -8.65 -1.32
C LEU A 88 4.20 -10.16 -1.11
N GLU A 89 3.15 -10.85 -0.67
CA GLU A 89 3.22 -12.28 -0.36
C GLU A 89 3.26 -13.15 -1.63
N LYS A 90 2.28 -13.01 -2.54
CA LYS A 90 2.17 -13.92 -3.69
C LYS A 90 3.19 -13.64 -4.79
N VAL A 91 3.48 -12.38 -5.09
CA VAL A 91 4.41 -12.03 -6.18
C VAL A 91 5.84 -11.89 -5.68
N MET A 92 6.08 -11.21 -4.57
CA MET A 92 7.45 -10.96 -4.06
C MET A 92 7.93 -12.01 -3.06
N GLY A 93 7.05 -12.86 -2.51
CA GLY A 93 7.41 -13.82 -1.46
C GLY A 93 7.78 -13.17 -0.13
N ILE A 94 7.36 -11.92 0.09
CA ILE A 94 7.58 -11.17 1.32
C ILE A 94 6.38 -11.44 2.23
N ASP A 95 6.63 -12.11 3.35
CA ASP A 95 5.62 -12.45 4.35
C ASP A 95 5.73 -11.53 5.57
N GLU A 96 4.78 -11.65 6.50
CA GLU A 96 4.78 -10.81 7.71
C GLU A 96 6.05 -10.94 8.57
N SER A 97 6.83 -12.01 8.42
CA SER A 97 8.03 -12.27 9.23
C SER A 97 9.27 -11.57 8.69
N ASN A 98 9.34 -11.29 7.38
CA ASN A 98 10.46 -10.59 6.73
C ASN A 98 10.08 -9.19 6.20
N LEU A 99 8.81 -8.80 6.34
CA LEU A 99 8.29 -7.51 5.89
C LEU A 99 9.10 -6.31 6.39
N GLU A 100 9.53 -6.32 7.66
CA GLU A 100 10.27 -5.18 8.25
C GLU A 100 11.69 -5.02 7.69
N ASP A 101 12.28 -6.09 7.16
CA ASP A 101 13.62 -6.07 6.58
C ASP A 101 13.62 -5.59 5.12
N HIS A 102 12.48 -5.73 4.43
CA HIS A 102 12.37 -5.46 2.99
C HIS A 102 11.46 -4.27 2.64
N VAL A 103 10.56 -3.85 3.53
CA VAL A 103 9.55 -2.82 3.23
C VAL A 103 9.62 -1.66 4.24
N LYS A 104 9.83 -0.45 3.72
CA LYS A 104 9.75 0.79 4.49
C LYS A 104 8.47 1.56 4.15
N TYR A 105 7.71 1.92 5.17
CA TYR A 105 6.49 2.71 5.02
C TYR A 105 6.79 4.21 5.24
N THR A 106 6.34 5.05 4.30
CA THR A 106 6.29 6.50 4.47
C THR A 106 4.92 7.05 4.07
N ARG A 107 4.54 8.18 4.68
CA ARG A 107 3.33 8.94 4.35
C ARG A 107 3.58 10.02 3.31
N ASP A 108 4.85 10.36 3.12
CA ASP A 108 5.27 11.39 2.19
C ASP A 108 5.59 10.72 0.85
N THR A 109 4.72 10.93 -0.13
CA THR A 109 4.91 10.41 -1.48
C THR A 109 6.14 11.02 -2.15
N VAL A 110 6.56 12.23 -1.75
CA VAL A 110 7.81 12.84 -2.22
C VAL A 110 9.01 12.11 -1.63
N GLU A 111 8.96 11.75 -0.34
CA GLU A 111 10.01 10.92 0.27
C GLU A 111 10.10 9.55 -0.42
N ALA A 112 8.96 8.92 -0.72
CA ALA A 112 8.92 7.61 -1.39
C ALA A 112 9.56 7.62 -2.78
N VAL A 113 9.37 8.70 -3.54
CA VAL A 113 10.03 8.90 -4.84
C VAL A 113 11.53 9.17 -4.65
N ARG A 114 11.88 10.07 -3.73
CA ARG A 114 13.27 10.46 -3.48
C ARG A 114 14.14 9.29 -3.07
N VAL A 115 13.68 8.44 -2.15
CA VAL A 115 14.52 7.32 -1.66
C VAL A 115 14.84 6.29 -2.75
N VAL A 116 13.98 6.18 -3.77
CA VAL A 116 14.23 5.35 -4.96
C VAL A 116 15.19 6.06 -5.91
N ASP A 117 14.98 7.36 -6.17
CA ASP A 117 15.89 8.17 -7.00
C ASP A 117 17.32 8.24 -6.41
N GLU A 118 17.45 8.21 -5.08
CA GLU A 118 18.72 8.14 -4.34
C GLU A 118 19.36 6.74 -4.34
N GLY A 119 18.67 5.72 -4.89
CA GLY A 119 19.14 4.33 -4.95
C GLY A 119 19.10 3.59 -3.60
N GLY A 120 18.30 4.07 -2.65
CA GLY A 120 18.12 3.44 -1.34
C GLY A 120 17.17 2.24 -1.36
N PHE A 121 16.29 2.16 -2.36
CA PHE A 121 15.33 1.06 -2.58
C PHE A 121 15.19 0.80 -4.09
N ASP A 122 14.85 -0.45 -4.46
CA ASP A 122 14.68 -0.84 -5.86
C ASP A 122 13.45 -0.21 -6.52
N PHE A 123 12.38 0.01 -5.75
CA PHE A 123 11.15 0.64 -6.21
C PHE A 123 10.32 1.16 -5.01
N SER A 124 9.37 2.04 -5.28
CA SER A 124 8.37 2.49 -4.32
C SER A 124 6.96 2.20 -4.83
N ILE A 125 6.03 1.97 -3.91
CA ILE A 125 4.62 1.74 -4.23
C ILE A 125 3.80 2.86 -3.58
N ILE A 126 3.03 3.55 -4.40
CA ILE A 126 2.14 4.64 -4.00
C ILE A 126 0.71 4.14 -4.11
N MET A 127 -0.06 4.32 -3.05
CA MET A 127 -1.46 3.88 -2.95
C MET A 127 -2.36 4.99 -2.43
N ASN A 128 -3.67 4.84 -2.69
CA ASN A 128 -4.68 5.75 -2.17
C ASN A 128 -4.73 5.62 -0.62
N PRO A 129 -4.83 6.72 0.15
CA PRO A 129 -5.03 6.63 1.59
C PRO A 129 -6.26 5.78 1.94
N THR A 130 -6.06 4.79 2.81
CA THR A 130 -7.15 4.00 3.38
C THR A 130 -8.14 4.91 4.11
N ARG A 131 -9.43 4.78 3.81
CA ARG A 131 -10.46 5.62 4.42
C ARG A 131 -10.65 5.23 5.88
N ILE A 132 -10.93 6.22 6.72
CA ILE A 132 -11.20 6.00 8.15
C ILE A 132 -12.41 5.07 8.36
N GLU A 133 -13.37 5.10 7.44
CA GLU A 133 -14.57 4.25 7.47
C GLU A 133 -14.22 2.77 7.27
N GLU A 134 -13.26 2.48 6.38
CA GLU A 134 -12.77 1.12 6.12
C GLU A 134 -11.96 0.61 7.30
N LEU A 135 -11.12 1.47 7.89
CA LEU A 135 -10.39 1.17 9.12
C LEU A 135 -11.33 0.82 10.29
N LYS A 136 -12.43 1.59 10.44
CA LYS A 136 -13.44 1.31 11.46
C LYS A 136 -14.15 0.00 11.20
N ALA A 137 -14.52 -0.27 9.95
CA ALA A 137 -15.23 -1.49 9.60
C ALA A 137 -14.39 -2.76 9.82
N VAL A 138 -13.06 -2.69 9.65
CA VAL A 138 -12.14 -3.80 9.99
C VAL A 138 -12.03 -3.97 11.51
N ALA A 139 -11.93 -2.87 12.26
CA ALA A 139 -11.92 -2.92 13.72
C ALA A 139 -13.24 -3.45 14.30
N ASP A 140 -14.38 -3.06 13.74
CA ASP A 140 -15.72 -3.54 14.11
C ASP A 140 -15.91 -5.03 13.76
N ALA A 141 -15.20 -5.54 12.74
CA ALA A 141 -15.15 -6.96 12.40
C ALA A 141 -14.26 -7.78 13.35
N GLY A 142 -13.59 -7.15 14.32
CA GLY A 142 -12.68 -7.81 15.26
C GLY A 142 -11.37 -8.24 14.63
N GLU A 143 -11.05 -7.74 13.44
CA GLU A 143 -9.85 -8.08 12.69
C GLU A 143 -8.76 -7.05 12.90
N HIS A 144 -7.51 -7.51 12.87
CA HIS A 144 -6.37 -6.61 12.91
C HIS A 144 -6.07 -6.12 11.51
N MET A 145 -5.92 -4.80 11.38
CA MET A 145 -5.30 -4.22 10.19
C MET A 145 -3.89 -4.81 10.01
N PRO A 146 -3.40 -4.93 8.77
CA PRO A 146 -2.00 -5.26 8.52
C PRO A 146 -1.05 -4.36 9.33
N GLN A 147 0.17 -4.82 9.58
CA GLN A 147 1.12 -4.05 10.40
C GLN A 147 1.30 -2.61 9.86
N LYS A 148 1.27 -1.63 10.78
CA LYS A 148 1.49 -0.19 10.52
C LYS A 148 0.46 0.49 9.59
N SER A 149 -0.74 -0.09 9.37
CA SER A 149 -1.80 0.54 8.56
C SER A 149 -2.55 1.70 9.25
N THR A 150 -2.13 2.15 10.43
CA THR A 150 -2.77 3.27 11.10
C THR A 150 -1.72 4.15 11.74
N TYR A 151 -1.66 5.43 11.35
CA TYR A 151 -1.30 6.41 12.38
C TYR A 151 -2.26 7.57 12.60
N PHE A 152 -2.88 7.50 13.78
CA PHE A 152 -3.65 8.56 14.38
C PHE A 152 -2.69 9.64 14.87
N LEU A 153 -2.92 10.86 14.39
CA LEU A 153 -2.36 12.08 14.95
C LEU A 153 -3.50 13.02 15.35
N PRO A 154 -3.45 13.64 16.54
CA PRO A 154 -2.44 13.41 17.58
C PRO A 154 -2.59 12.05 18.25
N LYS A 155 -1.46 11.42 18.62
CA LYS A 155 -1.46 10.29 19.55
C LYS A 155 -2.15 10.79 20.82
N LEU A 156 -3.21 10.11 21.26
CA LEU A 156 -3.79 10.38 22.57
C LEU A 156 -2.66 10.24 23.60
N LEU A 157 -2.44 11.29 24.39
CA LEU A 157 -1.53 11.26 25.53
C LEU A 157 -2.09 10.26 26.56
N SER A 158 -1.80 8.96 26.38
CA SER A 158 -2.16 7.94 27.36
C SER A 158 -1.23 8.07 28.57
N GLY A 159 -1.66 8.87 29.54
CA GLY A 159 -0.94 9.13 30.79
C GLY A 159 -1.85 9.52 31.96
N LEU A 160 -3.14 9.20 31.90
CA LEU A 160 -4.09 9.55 32.96
C LEU A 160 -4.12 8.45 34.04
N VAL A 161 -3.33 8.65 35.10
CA VAL A 161 -3.35 7.79 36.30
C VAL A 161 -4.40 8.34 37.26
N MET A 162 -5.55 7.67 37.39
CA MET A 162 -6.52 7.98 38.45
C MET A 162 -6.11 7.31 39.76
N ARG A 163 -5.51 8.07 40.68
CA ARG A 163 -5.24 7.62 42.05
C ARG A 163 -6.44 7.95 42.94
N ARG A 164 -7.18 6.93 43.37
CA ARG A 164 -8.25 7.09 44.36
C ARG A 164 -7.63 7.34 45.74
N PHE A 165 -7.78 8.55 46.26
CA PHE A 165 -7.44 8.85 47.66
C PHE A 165 -8.47 8.17 48.57
N ARG A 166 -7.98 7.45 49.57
CA ARG A 166 -8.77 6.90 50.68
C ARG A 166 -8.57 7.76 51.90
#